data_AF-A0A351ZY65-F1
#
_entry.id   AF-A0A351ZY65-F1
#
_cell.length_a   1.000
_cell.length_b   1.000
_cell.length_c   1.000
_cell.angle_alpha   90.00
_cell.angle_beta   90.00
_cell.angle_gamma   90.00
#
_symmetry.space_group_name_H-M   'P 1'
#
loop_
_entity.id
_entity.type
_entity.pdbx_description
1 polymer ?
#
loop_
_entity_poly.entity_id
_entity_poly.type
_entity_poly.pdbx_seq_one_letter_code
_entity_poly.pdbx_strand_id
1 'polypeptide(L)' 'MRSAWTLVLALLAGAHISVFAQSTGTVTGTVKSAATQEALVGATVRIEGTKLGGYTNSKGEFT' A
#
# COMPACT_ATOMS: atom_id res chain seq x y z
N MET A 1 10.08 -20.74 39.04
CA MET A 1 9.80 -19.28 39.05
C MET A 1 10.75 -18.49 38.15
N ARG A 2 12.06 -18.74 38.17
CA ARG A 2 13.04 -18.06 37.30
C ARG A 2 12.93 -18.40 35.79
N SER A 3 12.59 -19.65 35.45
CA SER A 3 12.44 -20.13 34.07
C SER A 3 11.20 -19.58 33.34
N ALA A 4 10.14 -19.26 34.08
CA ALA A 4 8.93 -18.65 33.52
C ALA A 4 9.23 -17.22 33.03
N TRP A 5 10.06 -16.48 33.78
CA TRP A 5 10.46 -15.12 33.41
C TRP A 5 11.38 -15.07 32.19
N THR A 6 12.27 -16.05 32.04
CA THR A 6 13.12 -16.15 30.84
C THR A 6 12.31 -16.47 29.58
N LEU A 7 11.24 -17.27 29.68
CA LEU A 7 10.34 -17.52 28.55
C LEU A 7 9.53 -16.28 28.17
N VAL A 8 9.08 -15.51 29.16
CA VAL A 8 8.37 -14.23 28.93
C VAL A 8 9.29 -13.20 28.28
N LEU A 9 10.54 -13.07 28.75
CA LEU A 9 11.53 -12.16 28.15
C LEU A 9 11.93 -12.57 26.72
N ALA A 10 12.06 -13.87 26.45
CA ALA A 10 12.34 -14.37 25.10
C ALA A 10 11.16 -14.12 24.13
N LEU A 11 9.92 -14.21 24.62
CA LEU A 11 8.72 -13.90 23.84
C LEU A 11 8.61 -12.40 23.52
N LEU A 12 8.93 -11.52 24.48
CA LEU A 12 8.97 -10.07 24.25
C LEU A 12 10.09 -9.65 23.29
N ALA A 13 11.25 -10.31 23.33
CA ALA A 13 12.36 -10.03 22.41
C ALA A 13 12.11 -10.53 20.97
N GLY A 14 11.24 -11.52 20.78
CA GLY A 14 10.83 -11.99 19.45
C GLY A 14 9.74 -11.15 18.77
N ALA A 15 9.11 -10.24 19.52
CA ALA A 15 7.98 -9.43 19.05
C ALA A 15 8.39 -8.14 18.32
N HIS A 16 9.60 -8.08 17.75
CA HIS A 16 9.96 -7.07 16.75
C HIS A 16 9.27 -7.39 15.41
N ILE A 17 7.94 -7.41 15.43
CA ILE A 17 7.13 -7.46 14.22
C ILE A 17 7.47 -6.17 13.49
N SER A 18 8.19 -6.30 12.39
CA SER A 18 8.54 -5.14 11.60
C SER A 18 7.25 -4.44 11.18
N VAL A 19 7.04 -3.23 11.68
CA VAL A 19 5.92 -2.36 11.30
C VAL A 19 6.17 -1.81 9.90
N PHE A 20 6.27 -2.70 8.91
CA PHE A 20 6.36 -2.36 7.48
C PHE A 20 4.95 -2.31 6.87
N ALA A 21 3.99 -1.59 7.45
CA ALA A 21 2.63 -1.67 6.90
C ALA A 21 1.65 -0.56 7.32
N GLN A 22 2.10 0.61 7.76
CA GLN A 22 1.21 1.77 7.77
C GLN A 22 1.53 2.57 6.51
N SER A 23 0.58 2.58 5.58
CA SER A 23 0.62 3.19 4.25
C SER A 23 1.51 4.43 4.25
N THR A 24 2.63 4.39 3.51
CA THR A 24 3.58 5.52 3.41
C THR A 24 2.91 6.79 2.87
N GLY A 25 1.74 6.64 2.25
CA GLY A 25 0.84 7.67 1.77
C GLY A 25 -0.16 7.05 0.80
N THR A 26 -1.00 7.89 0.20
CA THR A 26 -1.95 7.53 -0.85
C THR A 26 -1.70 8.41 -2.06
N VAL A 27 -1.69 7.84 -3.27
CA VAL A 27 -1.51 8.60 -4.52
C VAL A 27 -2.82 8.55 -5.28
N THR A 28 -3.50 9.68 -5.37
CA THR A 28 -4.79 9.80 -6.06
C THR A 28 -4.68 10.66 -7.31
N GLY A 29 -5.57 10.43 -8.26
CA GLY A 29 -5.63 11.24 -9.47
C GLY A 29 -6.72 10.79 -10.44
N THR A 30 -6.74 11.41 -11.61
CA THR A 30 -7.68 11.08 -12.69
C THR A 30 -6.91 10.93 -14.00
N VAL A 31 -7.23 9.90 -14.77
CA VAL A 31 -6.65 9.66 -16.10
C VAL A 31 -7.69 9.99 -17.16
N LYS A 32 -7.32 10.84 -18.12
CA LYS A 32 -8.18 11.28 -19.21
C LYS A 32 -7.47 11.17 -20.57
N SER A 33 -8.24 10.95 -21.62
CA SER A 33 -7.77 11.03 -23.00
C SER A 33 -7.39 12.48 -23.33
N ALA A 34 -6.19 12.70 -23.87
CA ALA A 34 -5.75 14.05 -24.24
C ALA A 34 -6.61 14.63 -25.39
N ALA A 35 -7.03 13.79 -26.33
CA ALA A 35 -7.78 14.20 -27.51
C ALA A 35 -9.26 14.52 -27.23
N THR A 36 -9.91 13.72 -26.38
CA THR A 36 -11.36 13.84 -26.11
C THR A 36 -11.69 14.40 -24.75
N GLN A 37 -10.72 14.49 -23.84
CA GLN A 37 -10.90 14.85 -22.43
C GLN A 37 -11.81 13.88 -21.64
N GLU A 38 -12.15 12.73 -22.22
CA GLU A 38 -12.96 11.70 -21.58
C GLU A 38 -12.17 10.91 -20.55
N ALA A 39 -12.86 10.44 -19.51
CA ALA A 39 -12.30 9.56 -18.50
C ALA A 39 -11.88 8.21 -19.08
N LEU A 40 -10.66 7.77 -18.77
CA LEU A 40 -10.17 6.46 -19.19
C LEU A 40 -10.45 5.43 -18.10
N VAL A 41 -11.33 4.48 -18.39
CA VAL A 41 -11.72 3.39 -17.47
C VAL A 41 -10.76 2.20 -17.64
N GLY A 42 -10.30 1.62 -16.53
CA GLY A 42 -9.41 0.46 -16.55
C GLY A 42 -7.96 0.76 -16.96
N ALA A 43 -7.57 2.04 -17.00
CA ALA A 43 -6.18 2.42 -17.24
C ALA A 43 -5.31 1.94 -16.08
N THR A 44 -4.16 1.33 -16.41
CA THR A 44 -3.20 0.85 -15.40
C THR A 44 -2.33 2.00 -14.93
N VAL A 45 -2.30 2.23 -13.61
CA VAL A 45 -1.41 3.19 -12.96
C VAL A 45 -0.40 2.42 -12.12
N ARG A 46 0.89 2.66 -12.32
CA ARG A 46 1.97 1.97 -11.60
C ARG A 46 2.96 2.99 -11.06
N ILE A 47 3.37 2.81 -9.80
CA ILE A 47 4.46 3.59 -9.21
C ILE A 47 5.78 2.88 -9.51
N GLU A 48 6.59 3.50 -10.37
CA GLU A 48 7.87 2.92 -10.79
C GLU A 48 8.80 2.65 -9.60
N GLY A 49 9.57 1.57 -9.68
CA GLY A 49 10.43 1.11 -8.58
C GLY A 49 9.70 0.43 -7.42
N THR A 50 8.37 0.31 -7.47
CA THR A 50 7.56 -0.36 -6.43
C THR A 50 6.69 -1.48 -7.02
N LYS A 51 6.05 -2.25 -6.12
CA LYS A 51 4.98 -3.19 -6.48
C LYS A 51 3.58 -2.56 -6.40
N LEU A 52 3.50 -1.25 -6.15
CA LEU A 52 2.24 -0.53 -5.98
C LEU A 52 1.69 -0.08 -7.34
N GLY A 53 0.38 -0.20 -7.47
CA GLY A 53 -0.37 0.20 -8.66
C GLY A 53 -1.83 -0.15 -8.52
N GLY A 54 -2.62 0.27 -9.50
CA GLY A 54 -4.06 0.06 -9.53
C GLY A 54 -4.64 0.37 -10.90
N TYR A 55 -5.97 0.34 -10.96
CA TYR A 55 -6.73 0.63 -12.17
C TYR A 55 -7.68 1.80 -11.91
N THR A 56 -7.96 2.57 -12.95
CA THR A 56 -8.95 3.64 -12.87
C THR A 56 -10.39 3.11 -12.88
N ASN A 57 -11.27 3.77 -12.13
CA ASN A 57 -12.70 3.47 -12.08
C ASN A 57 -13.48 4.03 -13.30
N SER A 58 -14.82 3.95 -13.28
CA SER A 58 -15.69 4.46 -14.36
C SER A 58 -15.62 5.98 -14.59
N LYS A 59 -15.08 6.73 -13.62
CA LYS A 59 -14.82 8.17 -13.71
C LYS A 59 -13.36 8.50 -14.06
N GLY A 60 -12.54 7.47 -14.32
CA GLY A 60 -11.11 7.62 -14.59
C GLY A 60 -10.27 7.89 -13.34
N GLU A 61 -10.83 7.76 -12.14
CA GLU A 61 -10.15 8.04 -10.87
C GLU A 61 -9.38 6.82 -10.36
N PHE A 62 -8.22 7.05 -9.73
CA PHE A 62 -7.45 6.04 -9.01
C PHE A 62 -6.99 6.56 -7.64
N THR A 63 -6.62 5.65 -6.74
CA THR A 63 -6.19 5.92 -5.36
C THR A 63 -5.23 4.83 -4.89
#